data_AF-A0A2R6EEV7-F1
#
_entry.id   AF-A0A2R6EEV7-F1
#
_cell.length_a   1.000
_cell.length_b   1.000
_cell.length_c   1.000
_cell.angle_alpha   90.00
_cell.angle_beta   90.00
_cell.angle_gamma   90.00
#
_symmetry.space_group_name_H-M   'P 1'
#
loop_
_entity.id
_entity.type
_entity.pdbx_description
1 polymer ?
#
loop_
_entity_poly.entity_id
_entity_poly.type
_entity_poly.pdbx_seq_one_letter_code
_entity_poly.pdbx_strand_id
1 'polypeptide(L)'
;KPDLDASAARRLRPQVEHDVAMALADEVWVATAATGGTVEPALLEDLPVEAGILTVDEDGASVAWHPTTLPVEDPGTRILDRPDGGDHDASAARFEYADPDWKRDKRLELAERAYGRGWRSYVGTMRPDCRHFELGPEAAGVFPHCGAKERSQTAAECSGSCPAFEPEPPAWRSRGPPIEGGPGAAIKRLLERRRERRRPKL
;
A
#
# COMPACT_ATOMS: atom_id res chain seq x y z
N LYS A 1 9.08 3.12 22.50
CA LYS A 1 8.44 4.42 22.73
C LYS A 1 7.54 4.69 21.53
N PRO A 2 6.24 4.94 21.71
CA PRO A 2 5.33 5.22 20.60
C PRO A 2 5.45 6.67 20.09
N ASP A 3 6.11 7.55 20.84
CA ASP A 3 6.52 8.89 20.45
C ASP A 3 7.84 8.84 19.66
N LEU A 4 7.80 9.37 18.44
CA LEU A 4 8.98 9.53 17.61
C LEU A 4 9.68 10.84 17.98
N ASP A 5 10.57 10.79 18.98
CA ASP A 5 11.44 11.91 19.35
C ASP A 5 12.55 12.15 18.32
N ALA A 6 13.25 13.28 18.41
CA ALA A 6 14.34 13.64 17.49
C ALA A 6 15.44 12.56 17.37
N SER A 7 15.74 11.82 18.45
CA SER A 7 16.74 10.74 18.42
C SER A 7 16.22 9.54 17.64
N ALA A 8 14.93 9.20 17.81
CA ALA A 8 14.28 8.15 17.05
C ALA A 8 14.12 8.54 15.56
N ALA A 9 13.82 9.79 15.26
CA ALA A 9 13.75 10.33 13.90
C ALA A 9 15.06 10.13 13.15
N ARG A 10 16.19 10.55 13.73
CA ARG A 10 17.53 10.34 13.16
C ARG A 10 17.87 8.87 12.92
N ARG A 11 17.44 7.97 13.80
CA ARG A 11 17.64 6.52 13.62
C ARG A 11 16.77 5.94 12.51
N LEU A 12 15.56 6.48 12.32
CA LEU A 12 14.61 5.99 11.32
C LEU A 12 14.92 6.54 9.91
N ARG A 13 15.53 7.73 9.84
CA ARG A 13 15.87 8.43 8.60
C ARG A 13 16.47 7.54 7.50
N PRO A 14 17.50 6.69 7.74
CA PRO A 14 18.07 5.85 6.68
C PRO A 14 17.06 4.89 6.03
N GLN A 15 16.13 4.35 6.83
CA GLN A 15 15.07 3.47 6.33
C GLN A 15 14.07 4.25 5.47
N VAL A 16 13.66 5.44 5.91
CA VAL A 16 12.71 6.28 5.15
C VAL A 16 13.33 6.74 3.84
N GLU A 17 14.60 7.14 3.85
CA GLU A 17 15.35 7.46 2.64
C GLU A 17 15.44 6.27 1.69
N HIS A 18 15.67 5.07 2.21
CA HIS A 18 15.65 3.85 1.39
C HIS A 18 14.28 3.61 0.76
N ASP A 19 13.20 3.73 1.54
CA ASP A 19 11.85 3.48 1.06
C ASP A 19 11.40 4.52 0.01
N VAL A 20 11.77 5.79 0.21
CA VAL A 20 11.56 6.88 -0.77
C VAL A 20 12.38 6.64 -2.03
N ALA A 21 13.67 6.34 -1.91
CA ALA A 21 14.56 6.12 -3.04
C ALA A 21 14.19 4.87 -3.86
N MET A 22 13.73 3.80 -3.22
CA MET A 22 13.25 2.59 -3.89
C MET A 22 11.87 2.79 -4.54
N ALA A 23 11.02 3.66 -3.97
CA ALA A 23 9.68 3.96 -4.45
C ALA A 23 8.84 2.70 -4.74
N LEU A 24 8.86 1.74 -3.81
CA LEU A 24 8.04 0.52 -3.90
C LEU A 24 6.60 0.73 -3.42
N ALA A 25 6.31 1.80 -2.69
CA ALA A 25 4.96 2.24 -2.36
C ALA A 25 4.67 3.58 -3.05
N ASP A 26 3.39 3.89 -3.25
CA ASP A 26 3.00 5.18 -3.84
C ASP A 26 3.31 6.35 -2.91
N GLU A 27 3.35 6.10 -1.60
CA GLU A 27 3.63 7.07 -0.54
C GLU A 27 4.37 6.37 0.60
N VAL A 28 5.22 7.12 1.30
CA VAL A 28 5.88 6.69 2.54
C VAL A 28 5.35 7.51 3.70
N TRP A 29 4.98 6.82 4.78
CA TRP A 29 4.36 7.43 5.96
C TRP A 29 5.11 7.03 7.22
N VAL A 30 5.35 8.02 8.07
CA VAL A 30 5.88 7.83 9.42
C VAL A 30 4.77 8.10 10.43
N ALA A 31 4.47 7.12 11.28
CA ALA A 31 3.47 7.25 12.33
C ALA A 31 4.15 7.54 13.67
N THR A 32 3.62 8.51 14.41
CA THR A 32 4.05 8.91 15.76
C THR A 32 2.85 9.09 16.67
N ALA A 33 3.01 8.88 17.98
CA ALA A 33 1.95 9.16 18.94
C ALA A 33 1.55 10.64 18.91
N ALA A 34 0.25 10.93 19.05
CA ALA A 34 -0.23 12.29 19.22
C ALA A 34 0.30 12.88 20.53
N THR A 35 0.99 14.01 20.45
CA THR A 35 1.53 14.73 21.62
C THR A 35 0.69 15.97 21.99
N GLY A 36 -0.41 16.22 21.28
CA GLY A 36 -1.28 17.38 21.48
C GLY A 36 -0.73 18.71 20.95
N GLY A 37 0.46 18.71 20.35
CA GLY A 37 1.08 19.86 19.68
C GLY A 37 1.15 19.70 18.16
N THR A 38 1.63 20.73 17.47
CA THR A 38 2.09 20.61 16.08
C THR A 38 3.25 19.61 15.99
N VAL A 39 3.43 18.98 14.83
CA VAL A 39 4.55 18.07 14.56
C VAL A 39 5.86 18.66 15.06
N GLU A 40 6.66 17.86 15.78
CA GLU A 40 7.97 18.29 16.26
C GLU A 40 8.84 18.76 15.07
N PRO A 41 9.46 19.95 15.12
CA PRO A 41 10.30 20.44 14.03
C PRO A 41 11.41 19.46 13.62
N ALA A 42 11.99 18.75 14.60
CA ALA A 42 12.99 17.71 14.34
C ALA A 42 12.48 16.60 13.41
N LEU A 43 11.17 16.26 13.44
CA LEU A 43 10.60 15.29 12.51
C LEU A 43 10.55 15.81 11.07
N LEU A 44 10.33 17.12 10.90
CA LEU A 44 10.32 17.76 9.60
C LEU A 44 11.74 17.98 9.04
N GLU A 45 12.71 18.19 9.93
CA GLU A 45 14.12 18.43 9.56
C GLU A 45 14.91 17.13 9.32
N ASP A 46 14.65 16.07 10.11
CA ASP A 46 15.41 14.83 10.05
C ASP A 46 14.83 13.81 9.04
N LEU A 47 13.58 13.94 8.59
CA LEU A 47 12.96 13.02 7.62
C LEU A 47 12.98 13.57 6.19
N PRO A 48 13.02 12.70 5.17
CA PRO A 48 12.85 13.12 3.78
C PRO A 48 11.54 13.90 3.57
N VAL A 49 11.60 14.97 2.78
CA VAL A 49 10.46 15.86 2.53
C VAL A 49 9.31 15.18 1.80
N GLU A 50 9.59 14.09 1.10
CA GLU A 50 8.62 13.26 0.39
C GLU A 50 7.76 12.42 1.36
N ALA A 51 8.25 12.16 2.57
CA ALA A 51 7.57 11.33 3.55
C ALA A 51 6.46 12.12 4.29
N GLY A 52 5.30 11.48 4.42
CA GLY A 52 4.19 11.98 5.22
C GLY A 52 4.33 11.63 6.69
N ILE A 53 3.65 12.39 7.56
CA ILE A 53 3.61 12.15 9.00
C ILE A 53 2.17 11.98 9.46
N LEU A 54 1.91 10.86 10.15
CA LEU A 54 0.65 10.57 10.83
C LEU A 54 0.83 10.70 12.34
N THR A 55 -0.08 11.40 13.00
CA THR A 55 -0.25 11.35 14.44
C THR A 55 -1.32 10.31 14.80
N VAL A 56 -1.03 9.44 15.76
CA VAL A 56 -1.91 8.32 16.15
C VAL A 56 -2.25 8.44 17.64
N ASP A 57 -3.54 8.31 17.94
CA ASP A 57 -4.10 8.29 19.29
C ASP A 57 -5.15 7.17 19.42
N GLU A 58 -5.95 7.20 20.50
CA GLU A 58 -7.00 6.22 20.75
C GLU A 58 -8.19 6.35 19.78
N ASP A 59 -8.41 7.55 19.25
CA ASP A 59 -9.52 7.87 18.35
C ASP A 59 -9.19 7.54 16.89
N GLY A 60 -7.90 7.46 16.54
CA GLY A 60 -7.43 6.95 15.26
C GLY A 60 -6.11 7.56 14.80
N ALA A 61 -6.01 7.80 13.50
CA ALA A 61 -4.84 8.44 12.88
C ALA A 61 -5.26 9.71 12.15
N SER A 62 -4.48 10.78 12.32
CA SER A 62 -4.66 12.08 11.68
C SER A 62 -3.40 12.46 10.88
N VAL A 63 -3.60 13.13 9.75
CA VAL A 63 -2.49 13.60 8.91
C VAL A 63 -1.92 14.88 9.51
N ALA A 64 -0.65 14.82 9.87
CA ALA A 64 0.08 15.96 10.42
C ALA A 64 0.99 16.60 9.34
N TRP A 65 1.47 15.80 8.38
CA TRP A 65 2.13 16.25 7.17
C TRP A 65 1.78 15.32 5.99
N HIS A 66 1.43 15.89 4.84
CA HIS A 66 1.06 15.11 3.66
C HIS A 66 2.31 14.62 2.91
N PRO A 67 2.37 13.36 2.47
CA PRO A 67 3.44 12.83 1.65
C PRO A 67 3.35 13.38 0.22
N THR A 68 4.43 13.18 -0.52
CA THR A 68 4.42 13.29 -1.98
C THR A 68 4.21 11.92 -2.62
N THR A 69 3.47 11.87 -3.73
CA THR A 69 3.36 10.65 -4.54
C THR A 69 4.71 10.33 -5.18
N LEU A 70 5.20 9.12 -4.96
CA LEU A 70 6.50 8.67 -5.46
C LEU A 70 6.42 8.20 -6.93
N PRO A 71 7.51 8.33 -7.71
CA PRO A 71 7.57 7.88 -9.09
C PRO A 71 7.79 6.36 -9.15
N VAL A 72 6.71 5.61 -8.93
CA VAL A 72 6.76 4.13 -8.83
C VAL A 72 7.11 3.44 -10.15
N GLU A 73 6.85 4.09 -11.28
CA GLU A 73 7.13 3.58 -12.63
C GLU A 73 8.55 3.91 -13.13
N ASP A 74 9.25 4.85 -12.48
CA ASP A 74 10.64 5.17 -12.80
C ASP A 74 11.61 4.19 -12.12
N PRO A 75 12.86 4.06 -12.60
CA PRO A 75 13.87 3.26 -11.90
C PRO A 75 14.04 3.71 -10.44
N GLY A 76 14.08 2.75 -9.52
CA GLY A 76 14.38 3.02 -8.11
C GLY A 76 15.88 3.11 -7.86
N THR A 77 16.29 3.61 -6.71
CA THR A 77 17.70 3.61 -6.29
C THR A 77 17.88 2.72 -5.07
N ARG A 78 18.62 1.62 -5.23
CA ARG A 78 19.01 0.74 -4.12
C ARG A 78 20.36 1.20 -3.57
N ILE A 79 20.32 1.70 -2.35
CA ILE A 79 21.52 2.07 -1.59
C ILE A 79 22.15 0.78 -1.06
N LEU A 80 23.33 0.42 -1.57
CA LEU A 80 24.06 -0.80 -1.21
C LEU A 80 24.96 -0.58 -0.01
N ASP A 81 25.54 0.61 0.08
CA ASP A 81 26.49 0.95 1.11
C ASP A 81 26.43 2.44 1.41
N ARG A 82 26.36 2.75 2.70
CA ARG A 82 26.40 4.12 3.19
C ARG A 82 27.51 4.19 4.22
N PRO A 83 28.69 4.71 3.85
CA PRO A 83 29.77 4.90 4.79
C PRO A 83 29.32 5.83 5.93
N ASP A 84 29.75 5.53 7.15
CA ASP A 84 29.35 6.25 8.37
C ASP A 84 29.88 7.71 8.40
N GLY A 85 30.80 8.07 7.48
CA GLY A 85 31.15 9.45 7.20
C GLY A 85 31.95 10.13 8.31
N GLY A 86 32.88 9.41 8.94
CA GLY A 86 33.84 10.02 9.86
C GLY A 86 34.78 11.01 9.16
N ASP A 87 35.47 11.87 9.92
CA ASP A 87 36.36 12.95 9.42
C ASP A 87 37.47 12.49 8.45
N HIS A 88 37.69 11.17 8.33
CA HIS A 88 38.68 10.54 7.45
C HIS A 88 38.08 9.52 6.47
N ASP A 89 36.76 9.36 6.43
CA ASP A 89 36.08 8.42 5.55
C ASP A 89 35.66 9.11 4.25
N ALA A 90 36.52 9.01 3.23
CA ALA A 90 36.26 9.50 1.88
C ALA A 90 35.56 8.45 0.98
N SER A 91 35.01 7.38 1.58
CA SER A 91 34.34 6.33 0.80
C SER A 91 33.10 6.89 0.13
N ALA A 92 32.96 6.67 -1.18
CA ALA A 92 31.75 7.01 -1.89
C ALA A 92 30.63 6.04 -1.49
N ALA A 93 29.41 6.57 -1.28
CA ALA A 93 28.23 5.72 -1.17
C ALA A 93 28.07 4.86 -2.44
N ARG A 94 27.68 3.61 -2.26
CA ARG A 94 27.44 2.69 -3.38
C ARG A 94 25.94 2.52 -3.58
N PHE A 95 25.49 2.65 -4.81
CA PHE A 95 24.10 2.44 -5.18
C PHE A 95 23.99 1.75 -6.54
N GLU A 96 22.84 1.15 -6.78
CA GLU A 96 22.45 0.61 -8.07
C GLU A 96 21.03 1.06 -8.41
N TYR A 97 20.69 1.08 -9.70
CA TYR A 97 19.32 1.31 -10.12
C TYR A 97 18.52 0.00 -10.07
N ALA A 98 17.35 0.06 -9.45
CA ALA A 98 16.36 -0.98 -9.52
C ALA A 98 15.53 -0.79 -10.79
N ASP A 99 15.54 -1.81 -11.64
CA ASP A 99 14.81 -1.82 -12.90
C ASP A 99 13.28 -1.64 -12.68
N PRO A 100 12.57 -0.87 -13.54
CA PRO A 100 11.12 -0.69 -13.43
C PRO A 100 10.31 -1.99 -13.47
N ASP A 101 10.69 -2.97 -14.29
CA ASP A 101 9.99 -4.26 -14.37
C ASP A 101 10.18 -5.03 -13.07
N TRP A 102 11.40 -5.03 -12.52
CA TRP A 102 11.66 -5.61 -11.21
C TRP A 102 10.83 -4.92 -10.10
N LYS A 103 10.71 -3.59 -10.13
CA LYS A 103 9.88 -2.85 -9.16
C LYS A 103 8.41 -3.24 -9.26
N ARG A 104 7.88 -3.36 -10.48
CA ARG A 104 6.49 -3.78 -10.72
C ARG A 104 6.24 -5.17 -10.14
N ASP A 105 7.12 -6.13 -10.40
CA ASP A 105 7.01 -7.49 -9.87
C ASP A 105 7.11 -7.49 -8.34
N LYS A 106 8.03 -6.70 -7.78
CA LYS A 106 8.19 -6.59 -6.34
C LYS A 106 6.98 -5.95 -5.66
N ARG A 107 6.38 -4.94 -6.29
CA ARG A 107 5.13 -4.31 -5.86
C ARG A 107 3.98 -5.31 -5.84
N LEU A 108 3.88 -6.16 -6.85
CA LEU A 108 2.90 -7.25 -6.88
C LEU A 108 3.12 -8.22 -5.71
N GLU A 109 4.35 -8.67 -5.47
CA GLU A 109 4.70 -9.56 -4.34
C GLU A 109 4.31 -8.94 -2.98
N LEU A 110 4.59 -7.65 -2.79
CA LEU A 110 4.20 -6.92 -1.57
C LEU A 110 2.69 -6.83 -1.43
N ALA A 111 1.97 -6.53 -2.51
CA ALA A 111 0.51 -6.48 -2.53
C ALA A 111 -0.09 -7.85 -2.18
N GLU A 112 0.36 -8.92 -2.84
CA GLU A 112 -0.07 -10.30 -2.56
C GLU A 112 0.16 -10.69 -1.09
N ARG A 113 1.28 -10.30 -0.50
CA ARG A 113 1.54 -10.51 0.93
C ARG A 113 0.59 -9.72 1.81
N ALA A 114 0.35 -8.44 1.50
CA ALA A 114 -0.54 -7.59 2.27
C ALA A 114 -1.99 -8.12 2.26
N TYR A 115 -2.51 -8.50 1.10
CA TYR A 115 -3.83 -9.10 0.97
C TYR A 115 -3.88 -10.54 1.50
N GLY A 116 -2.87 -11.35 1.20
CA GLY A 116 -2.77 -12.75 1.62
C GLY A 116 -2.66 -12.93 3.13
N ARG A 117 -2.04 -11.96 3.83
CA ARG A 117 -2.03 -11.88 5.29
C ARG A 117 -3.25 -11.16 5.87
N GLY A 118 -4.16 -10.66 5.04
CA GLY A 118 -5.41 -10.00 5.44
C GLY A 118 -5.27 -8.55 5.94
N TRP A 119 -4.10 -7.93 5.79
CA TRP A 119 -3.87 -6.53 6.17
C TRP A 119 -4.63 -5.56 5.25
N ARG A 120 -4.75 -5.91 3.97
CA ARG A 120 -5.64 -5.22 3.02
C ARG A 120 -6.84 -6.11 2.68
N SER A 121 -7.95 -5.47 2.34
CA SER A 121 -9.20 -6.14 1.93
C SER A 121 -9.55 -5.74 0.51
N TYR A 122 -9.61 -6.70 -0.42
CA TYR A 122 -10.05 -6.44 -1.80
C TYR A 122 -11.45 -5.83 -1.84
N VAL A 123 -12.33 -6.32 -0.97
CA VAL A 123 -13.72 -5.83 -0.84
C VAL A 123 -13.78 -4.41 -0.31
N GLY A 124 -12.81 -4.01 0.53
CA GLY A 124 -12.78 -2.67 1.13
C GLY A 124 -12.16 -1.61 0.23
N THR A 125 -11.33 -2.00 -0.74
CA THR A 125 -10.56 -1.06 -1.57
C THR A 125 -11.00 -1.04 -3.04
N MET A 126 -11.65 -2.09 -3.53
CA MET A 126 -12.08 -2.22 -4.92
C MET A 126 -13.61 -2.23 -5.02
N ARG A 127 -14.12 -2.26 -6.26
CA ARG A 127 -15.55 -2.31 -6.59
C ARG A 127 -16.01 -3.73 -6.98
N PRO A 128 -16.25 -4.65 -6.03
CA PRO A 128 -16.78 -5.99 -6.32
C PRO A 128 -18.21 -5.98 -6.87
N ASP A 129 -18.89 -4.83 -6.84
CA ASP A 129 -20.18 -4.57 -7.46
C ASP A 129 -20.07 -4.14 -8.94
N CYS A 130 -18.86 -4.14 -9.50
CA CYS A 130 -18.64 -3.95 -10.93
C CYS A 130 -18.90 -5.26 -11.67
N ARG A 131 -19.63 -5.23 -12.79
CA ARG A 131 -19.88 -6.41 -13.64
C ARG A 131 -18.59 -7.04 -14.20
N HIS A 132 -17.51 -6.25 -14.27
CA HIS A 132 -16.20 -6.67 -14.77
C HIS A 132 -15.31 -7.23 -13.66
N PHE A 133 -15.81 -7.33 -12.42
CA PHE A 133 -15.07 -7.91 -11.32
C PHE A 133 -15.14 -9.44 -11.39
N GLU A 134 -14.01 -10.05 -11.66
CA GLU A 134 -13.86 -11.49 -11.76
C GLU A 134 -12.76 -11.98 -10.83
N LEU A 135 -12.69 -13.29 -10.68
CA LEU A 135 -11.63 -13.97 -9.94
C LEU A 135 -10.82 -14.80 -10.94
N GLY A 136 -9.59 -14.36 -11.22
CA GLY A 136 -8.66 -15.02 -12.14
C GLY A 136 -7.66 -15.91 -11.41
N PRO A 137 -7.20 -17.01 -12.05
CA PRO A 137 -6.10 -17.81 -11.53
C PRO A 137 -4.76 -17.10 -11.73
N GLU A 138 -3.91 -17.13 -10.71
CA GLU A 138 -2.51 -16.71 -10.72
C GLU A 138 -1.65 -17.78 -10.03
N ALA A 139 -0.33 -17.67 -10.14
CA ALA A 139 0.61 -18.65 -9.58
C ALA A 139 0.38 -18.92 -8.07
N ALA A 140 -0.02 -17.91 -7.30
CA ALA A 140 -0.24 -18.00 -5.85
C ALA A 140 -1.69 -18.28 -5.43
N GLY A 141 -2.62 -18.47 -6.37
CA GLY A 141 -4.03 -18.76 -6.08
C GLY A 141 -5.02 -18.02 -6.99
N VAL A 142 -6.15 -17.60 -6.42
CA VAL A 142 -7.19 -16.89 -7.17
C VAL A 142 -7.28 -15.45 -6.67
N PHE A 143 -7.24 -14.49 -7.58
CA PHE A 143 -7.15 -13.06 -7.27
C PHE A 143 -8.12 -12.22 -8.12
N PRO A 144 -8.49 -11.00 -7.66
CA PRO A 144 -9.34 -10.11 -8.43
C PRO A 144 -8.75 -9.74 -9.79
N HIS A 145 -9.55 -9.93 -10.84
CA HIS A 145 -9.23 -9.63 -12.22
C HIS A 145 -10.29 -8.70 -12.81
N CYS A 146 -9.89 -7.76 -13.66
CA CYS A 146 -10.80 -6.87 -14.35
C CYS A 146 -11.02 -7.35 -15.78
N GLY A 147 -12.22 -7.83 -16.11
CA GLY A 147 -12.56 -8.24 -17.48
C GLY A 147 -12.40 -7.09 -18.50
N ALA A 148 -12.76 -5.86 -18.12
CA ALA A 148 -12.64 -4.69 -19.01
C ALA A 148 -11.20 -4.23 -19.28
N LYS A 149 -10.25 -4.53 -18.37
CA LYS A 149 -8.84 -4.15 -18.51
C LYS A 149 -7.93 -5.33 -18.84
N GLU A 150 -8.49 -6.54 -18.85
CA GLU A 150 -7.80 -7.81 -19.11
C GLU A 150 -6.54 -8.00 -18.24
N ARG A 151 -6.60 -7.56 -16.97
CA ARG A 151 -5.51 -7.68 -16.00
C ARG A 151 -5.97 -7.69 -14.56
N SER A 152 -5.05 -8.07 -13.66
CA SER A 152 -5.25 -8.03 -12.21
C SER A 152 -5.64 -6.64 -11.70
N GLN A 153 -6.64 -6.58 -10.81
CA GLN A 153 -7.16 -5.32 -10.31
C GLN A 153 -6.20 -4.64 -9.33
N THR A 154 -6.14 -3.31 -9.41
CA THR A 154 -5.45 -2.46 -8.45
C THR A 154 -6.45 -1.51 -7.78
N ALA A 155 -6.22 -1.18 -6.52
CA ALA A 155 -7.07 -0.19 -5.82
C ALA A 155 -6.95 1.22 -6.44
N ALA A 156 -5.83 1.52 -7.09
CA ALA A 156 -5.63 2.78 -7.80
C ALA A 156 -6.57 2.92 -9.01
N GLU A 157 -6.77 1.85 -9.77
CA GLU A 157 -7.53 1.92 -11.03
C GLU A 157 -8.95 1.35 -10.96
N CYS A 158 -9.23 0.46 -10.01
CA CYS A 158 -10.49 -0.28 -9.90
C CYS A 158 -11.27 0.08 -8.62
N SER A 159 -11.14 1.33 -8.18
CA SER A 159 -11.89 1.94 -7.07
C SER A 159 -12.98 2.89 -7.59
N GLY A 160 -13.45 3.81 -6.74
CA GLY A 160 -14.62 4.66 -7.00
C GLY A 160 -14.53 5.55 -8.25
N SER A 161 -13.32 5.91 -8.69
CA SER A 161 -13.07 6.78 -9.85
C SER A 161 -12.87 6.01 -11.17
N CYS A 162 -13.01 4.69 -11.18
CA CYS A 162 -12.77 3.87 -12.36
C CYS A 162 -13.71 4.24 -13.52
N PRO A 163 -13.20 4.73 -14.68
CA PRO A 163 -14.06 5.14 -15.79
C PRO A 163 -14.73 3.95 -16.50
N ALA A 164 -14.14 2.75 -16.40
CA ALA A 164 -14.72 1.50 -16.92
C ALA A 164 -15.70 0.83 -15.95
N PHE A 165 -16.06 1.50 -14.85
CA PHE A 165 -16.98 0.92 -13.87
C PHE A 165 -18.38 0.78 -14.48
N GLU A 166 -18.91 -0.43 -14.42
CA GLU A 166 -20.29 -0.72 -14.77
C GLU A 166 -20.92 -1.52 -13.63
N PRO A 167 -21.99 -1.04 -12.97
CA PRO A 167 -22.61 -1.78 -11.88
C PRO A 167 -23.20 -3.09 -12.38
N GLU A 168 -23.25 -4.09 -11.50
CA GLU A 168 -23.92 -5.36 -11.81
C GLU A 168 -25.37 -5.13 -12.27
N PRO A 169 -25.80 -5.78 -13.37
CA PRO A 169 -27.18 -5.72 -13.83
C PRO A 169 -28.15 -6.13 -12.72
N PRO A 170 -29.30 -5.44 -12.56
CA PRO A 170 -30.28 -5.77 -11.51
C PRO A 170 -30.71 -7.24 -11.53
N ALA A 171 -30.88 -7.83 -12.72
CA ALA A 171 -31.26 -9.23 -12.90
C ALA A 171 -30.25 -10.23 -12.31
N TRP A 172 -28.97 -9.86 -12.18
CA TRP A 172 -27.96 -10.72 -11.56
C TRP A 172 -28.13 -10.75 -10.05
N ARG A 173 -28.52 -9.62 -9.44
CA ARG A 173 -28.67 -9.46 -7.99
C ARG A 173 -29.90 -10.16 -7.43
N SER A 174 -30.90 -10.43 -8.26
CA SER A 174 -32.12 -11.17 -7.89
C SER A 174 -31.96 -12.69 -7.91
N ARG A 175 -30.75 -13.22 -8.18
CA ARG A 175 -30.52 -14.67 -8.20
C ARG A 175 -30.55 -15.25 -6.78
N GLY A 176 -31.02 -16.49 -6.68
CA GLY A 176 -31.01 -17.28 -5.45
C GLY A 176 -29.70 -18.06 -5.24
N PRO A 177 -29.66 -18.96 -4.24
CA PRO A 177 -28.49 -19.79 -3.94
C PRO A 177 -27.96 -20.57 -5.16
N PRO A 178 -26.63 -20.74 -5.33
CA PRO A 178 -25.52 -20.34 -4.44
C PRO A 178 -25.01 -18.90 -4.64
N ILE A 179 -25.50 -18.19 -5.65
CA ILE A 179 -25.09 -16.83 -6.04
C ILE A 179 -26.10 -15.79 -5.56
N GLU A 180 -26.62 -16.00 -4.35
CA GLU A 180 -27.61 -15.13 -3.73
C GLU A 180 -27.06 -13.69 -3.66
N GLY A 181 -27.83 -12.73 -4.19
CA GLY A 181 -27.42 -11.33 -4.29
C GLY A 181 -26.53 -11.01 -5.49
N GLY A 182 -26.25 -11.98 -6.37
CA GLY A 182 -25.43 -11.83 -7.57
C GLY A 182 -23.96 -12.26 -7.42
N PRO A 183 -23.21 -12.29 -8.53
CA PRO A 183 -21.79 -12.66 -8.53
C PRO A 183 -20.94 -11.83 -7.57
N GLY A 184 -21.10 -10.51 -7.55
CA GLY A 184 -20.36 -9.58 -6.71
C GLY A 184 -20.60 -9.85 -5.23
N ALA A 185 -21.85 -10.11 -4.83
CA ALA A 185 -22.17 -10.51 -3.46
C ALA A 185 -21.54 -11.86 -3.07
N ALA A 186 -21.55 -12.84 -3.98
CA ALA A 186 -20.93 -14.14 -3.75
C ALA A 186 -19.39 -14.04 -3.61
N ILE A 187 -18.74 -13.26 -4.49
CA ILE A 187 -17.30 -13.00 -4.46
C ILE A 187 -16.92 -12.23 -3.20
N LYS A 188 -17.69 -11.21 -2.82
CA LYS A 188 -17.51 -10.46 -1.57
C LYS A 188 -17.49 -11.41 -0.37
N ARG A 189 -18.51 -12.26 -0.22
CA ARG A 189 -18.56 -13.27 0.86
C ARG A 189 -17.37 -14.22 0.82
N LEU A 190 -16.91 -14.64 -0.36
CA LEU A 190 -15.74 -15.51 -0.50
C LEU A 190 -14.45 -14.83 -0.02
N LEU A 191 -14.21 -13.59 -0.46
CA LEU A 191 -13.00 -12.83 -0.12
C LEU A 191 -12.98 -12.43 1.35
N GLU A 192 -14.12 -12.03 1.92
CA GLU A 192 -14.27 -11.76 3.35
C GLU A 192 -13.93 -13.00 4.19
N ARG A 193 -14.51 -14.17 3.87
CA ARG A 193 -14.16 -15.44 4.55
C ARG A 193 -12.70 -15.84 4.40
N ARG A 194 -12.04 -15.49 3.29
CA ARG A 194 -10.61 -15.74 3.10
C ARG A 194 -9.78 -14.83 4.01
N ARG A 195 -10.13 -13.54 4.10
CA ARG A 195 -9.48 -12.58 5.00
C ARG A 195 -9.67 -12.99 6.46
N GLU A 196 -10.89 -13.33 6.87
CA GLU A 196 -11.22 -13.71 8.25
C GLU A 196 -10.43 -14.95 8.70
N ARG A 197 -10.21 -15.94 7.81
CA ARG A 197 -9.34 -17.09 8.10
C ARG A 197 -7.88 -16.72 8.38
N ARG A 198 -7.41 -15.60 7.82
CA ARG A 198 -6.04 -15.10 8.02
C ARG A 198 -5.93 -14.14 9.19
N ARG A 199 -6.99 -13.35 9.44
CA ARG A 199 -7.10 -12.34 10.50
C ARG A 199 -8.51 -12.38 11.09
N PRO A 200 -8.78 -13.26 12.07
CA PRO A 200 -10.09 -13.33 12.73
C PRO A 200 -10.34 -12.07 13.57
N LYS A 201 -11.60 -11.60 13.60
CA LYS A 201 -12.07 -10.52 14.50
C LYS A 201 -11.42 -9.14 14.29
N LEU A 202 -11.09 -8.80 13.05
CA LEU A 202 -10.59 -7.48 12.63
C LEU A 202 -11.54 -6.76 11.69
#